data_AF-A0A8I2ZZS0-F1
#
_entry.id   AF-A0A8I2ZZS0-F1
#
_cell.length_a   1.000
_cell.length_b   1.000
_cell.length_c   1.000
_cell.angle_alpha   90.00
_cell.angle_beta   90.00
_cell.angle_gamma   90.00
#
_symmetry.space_group_name_H-M   'P 1'
#
loop_
_entity.id
_entity.type
_entity.pdbx_description
1 polymer ?
#
loop_
_entity_poly.entity_id
_entity_poly.type
_entity_poly.pdbx_seq_one_letter_code
_entity_poly.pdbx_strand_id
1 'polypeptide(L)'
;MLAGPFDLRTRRSRCTQCVKSHSKCSGSTPCTSCLKRKLTCVFPSQTTAKRGKAITLDQGKHFTQITFAVSSSSSSSSTSPVVFTPSPSPALPDPTAHALSLFTAFIARNSFTGQPMTYLADLPPLLSPSSPLLPALHALANLQLRRPRPALEAYGTAIVSLRHTLASAPAASVPASGASTPTSAADAMRTTVLWTTFLLGLFELMTDASGAGWVQHMVHGTARALVALGPAACSARSSSAVGRFFLQVRAFEACRAVIFNEVSFLGEDSWRAVVGGQTEEDAVLNVIVRCSGLRVRTSDFIKNLTDPPSPSETLTALTLAEEGATLRAALEAAPSRSLLTRLLLAATSIYLSGNYDYDLPAWRGLGVAVPTLPAPTVKTHCETIVACAREALKERSLSPLLLLYPLRVAGARAWTVEEQVLVDGLLTEVGREFVVAEAFLGELREIWLVRNEMAALVGAGVA
;
A
#
# COMPACT_ATOMS: atom_id res chain seq x y z
N MET A 1 -14.46 14.79 -2.66
CA MET A 1 -13.94 13.71 -1.78
C MET A 1 -12.62 13.23 -2.37
N LEU A 2 -11.40 13.47 -1.86
CA LEU A 2 -10.87 13.82 -0.52
C LEU A 2 -10.36 12.55 0.19
N ALA A 3 -9.04 12.45 0.42
CA ALA A 3 -8.44 11.39 1.22
C ALA A 3 -9.15 11.36 2.58
N GLY A 4 -9.94 10.34 2.91
CA GLY A 4 -10.81 10.36 4.10
C GLY A 4 -11.98 9.37 4.13
N PRO A 5 -12.98 9.55 5.03
CA PRO A 5 -14.12 8.63 5.23
C PRO A 5 -15.00 8.37 4.00
N PHE A 6 -14.72 9.07 2.92
CA PHE A 6 -15.31 8.89 1.61
C PHE A 6 -14.41 8.07 0.66
N ASP A 7 -13.42 7.34 1.19
CA ASP A 7 -12.60 6.40 0.43
C ASP A 7 -13.50 5.32 -0.21
N LEU A 8 -13.67 5.45 -1.52
CA LEU A 8 -14.57 4.62 -2.32
C LEU A 8 -14.03 3.20 -2.55
N ARG A 9 -12.82 2.86 -2.10
CA ARG A 9 -12.26 1.50 -2.23
C ARG A 9 -13.09 0.46 -1.46
N THR A 10 -13.79 0.88 -0.41
CA THR A 10 -14.77 0.04 0.32
C THR A 10 -16.12 -0.07 -0.40
N ARG A 11 -16.40 0.77 -1.41
CA ARG A 11 -17.68 0.84 -2.13
C ARG A 11 -17.67 0.11 -3.48
N ARG A 12 -17.03 -1.04 -3.58
CA ARG A 12 -17.16 -1.89 -4.78
C ARG A 12 -18.45 -2.72 -4.73
N SER A 13 -19.61 -2.07 -4.79
CA SER A 13 -20.86 -2.79 -5.05
C SER A 13 -20.83 -3.28 -6.50
N ARG A 14 -20.87 -4.61 -6.69
CA ARG A 14 -21.11 -5.18 -8.02
C ARG A 14 -22.56 -4.89 -8.39
N CYS A 15 -22.85 -4.50 -9.64
CA CYS A 15 -24.24 -4.42 -10.08
C CYS A 15 -24.92 -5.79 -10.00
N THR A 16 -26.24 -5.81 -9.85
CA THR A 16 -27.04 -7.03 -9.67
C THR A 16 -26.78 -8.09 -10.75
N GLN A 17 -26.55 -7.65 -11.99
CA GLN A 17 -26.25 -8.55 -13.12
C GLN A 17 -24.88 -9.20 -13.00
N CYS A 18 -23.84 -8.42 -12.68
CA CYS A 18 -22.49 -8.96 -12.49
C CYS A 18 -22.37 -9.86 -11.26
N VAL A 19 -23.17 -9.62 -10.22
CA VAL A 19 -23.31 -10.54 -9.09
C VAL A 19 -23.89 -11.87 -9.58
N LYS A 20 -25.06 -11.84 -10.24
CA LYS A 20 -25.74 -13.05 -10.72
C LYS A 20 -24.89 -13.86 -11.70
N SER A 21 -24.14 -13.20 -12.58
CA SER A 21 -23.31 -13.89 -13.58
C SER A 21 -21.87 -14.15 -13.14
N HIS A 22 -21.52 -13.90 -11.87
CA HIS A 22 -20.17 -14.09 -11.33
C HIS A 22 -19.06 -13.41 -12.18
N SER A 23 -19.40 -12.32 -12.87
CA SER A 23 -18.52 -11.62 -13.81
C SER A 23 -17.93 -10.36 -13.18
N LYS A 24 -16.73 -9.94 -13.61
CA LYS A 24 -16.11 -8.69 -13.14
C LYS A 24 -17.01 -7.49 -13.50
N CYS A 25 -17.31 -6.66 -12.49
CA CYS A 25 -18.07 -5.43 -12.63
C CYS A 25 -17.10 -4.26 -12.64
N SER A 26 -17.16 -3.39 -13.65
CA SER A 26 -16.30 -2.19 -13.72
C SER A 26 -16.77 -1.06 -12.82
N GLY A 27 -17.92 -1.18 -12.14
CA GLY A 27 -18.44 -0.15 -11.23
C GLY A 27 -19.07 1.08 -11.92
N SER A 28 -18.75 1.34 -13.19
CA SER A 28 -19.43 2.36 -14.01
C SER A 28 -20.92 2.04 -14.21
N THR A 29 -21.78 3.05 -14.47
CA THR A 29 -23.20 2.86 -14.78
C THR A 29 -23.51 3.39 -16.19
N PRO A 30 -23.73 2.51 -17.20
CA PRO A 30 -23.68 1.05 -17.11
C PRO A 30 -22.24 0.50 -17.01
N CYS A 31 -22.09 -0.68 -16.39
CA CYS A 31 -20.78 -1.32 -16.29
C CYS A 31 -20.38 -1.92 -17.64
N THR A 32 -19.08 -2.00 -17.93
CA THR A 32 -18.54 -2.49 -19.22
C THR A 32 -19.07 -3.88 -19.60
N SER A 33 -19.25 -4.76 -18.61
CA SER A 33 -19.83 -6.11 -18.82
C SER A 33 -21.31 -6.04 -19.20
N CYS A 34 -22.10 -5.20 -18.52
CA CYS A 34 -23.51 -4.99 -18.84
C CYS A 34 -23.71 -4.26 -20.17
N LEU A 35 -22.86 -3.28 -20.48
CA LEU A 35 -22.87 -2.56 -21.76
C LEU A 35 -22.61 -3.50 -22.93
N LYS A 36 -21.56 -4.34 -22.84
CA LYS A 36 -21.22 -5.34 -23.87
C LYS A 36 -22.33 -6.37 -24.07
N ARG A 37 -22.98 -6.79 -22.99
CA ARG A 37 -24.04 -7.80 -23.00
C ARG A 37 -25.45 -7.22 -23.22
N LYS A 38 -25.56 -5.89 -23.41
CA LYS A 38 -26.83 -5.16 -23.50
C LYS A 38 -27.80 -5.50 -22.36
N LEU A 39 -27.27 -5.65 -21.15
CA LEU A 39 -28.03 -5.96 -19.93
C LEU A 39 -28.32 -4.68 -19.13
N THR A 40 -29.51 -4.59 -18.56
CA THR A 40 -29.89 -3.47 -17.67
C THR A 40 -29.02 -3.47 -16.41
N CYS A 41 -28.16 -2.46 -16.30
CA CYS A 41 -27.17 -2.36 -15.23
C CYS A 41 -27.77 -1.64 -14.01
N VAL A 42 -28.33 -2.41 -13.07
CA VAL A 42 -28.89 -1.87 -11.83
C VAL A 42 -27.95 -2.18 -10.66
N PHE A 43 -27.45 -1.13 -10.01
CA PHE A 43 -26.81 -1.24 -8.71
C PHE A 43 -27.91 -1.23 -7.64
N PRO A 44 -27.87 -2.12 -6.64
CA PRO A 44 -28.87 -2.11 -5.59
C PRO A 44 -28.81 -0.78 -4.83
N SER A 45 -29.91 -0.02 -4.86
CA SER A 45 -30.08 1.18 -4.06
C SER A 45 -29.97 0.79 -2.59
N GLN A 46 -29.15 1.49 -1.81
CA GLN A 46 -29.10 1.31 -0.36
C GLN A 46 -30.42 1.78 0.25
N THR A 47 -31.43 0.91 0.26
CA THR A 47 -32.57 1.06 1.16
C THR A 47 -32.13 0.69 2.56
N THR A 48 -32.08 1.70 3.42
CA THR A 48 -32.15 1.66 4.88
C THR A 48 -32.61 0.32 5.48
N ALA A 49 -31.67 -0.55 5.87
CA ALA A 49 -31.86 -1.55 6.91
C ALA A 49 -30.52 -2.15 7.39
N LYS A 50 -30.27 -1.97 8.70
CA LYS A 50 -29.31 -2.68 9.58
C LYS A 50 -27.83 -2.29 9.49
N ARG A 51 -27.55 -1.10 10.04
CA ARG A 51 -26.41 -0.86 10.93
C ARG A 51 -26.32 -1.98 11.99
N GLY A 52 -25.09 -2.40 12.30
CA GLY A 52 -24.78 -3.14 13.53
C GLY A 52 -25.19 -4.61 13.58
N LYS A 53 -24.35 -5.49 13.01
CA LYS A 53 -23.93 -6.70 13.73
C LYS A 53 -22.42 -6.82 13.53
N ALA A 54 -21.71 -6.86 14.65
CA ALA A 54 -20.33 -7.32 14.69
C ALA A 54 -20.25 -8.63 13.91
N ILE A 55 -19.33 -8.70 12.97
CA ILE A 55 -19.01 -9.98 12.36
C ILE A 55 -18.32 -10.79 13.45
N THR A 56 -19.08 -11.62 14.16
CA THR A 56 -18.55 -12.84 14.76
C THR A 56 -18.16 -13.72 13.58
N LEU A 57 -16.89 -13.65 13.17
CA LEU A 57 -16.34 -14.57 12.19
C LEU A 57 -15.70 -15.72 12.93
N ASP A 58 -16.28 -16.87 12.64
CA ASP A 58 -15.80 -18.21 12.96
C ASP A 58 -14.28 -18.33 12.80
N GLN A 59 -13.66 -19.01 13.76
CA GLN A 59 -12.27 -19.39 13.67
C GLN A 59 -12.11 -20.37 12.49
N GLY A 60 -11.39 -19.92 11.46
CA GLY A 60 -10.89 -20.78 10.39
C GLY A 60 -11.81 -20.91 9.18
N LYS A 61 -11.18 -20.95 8.00
CA LYS A 61 -11.73 -21.21 6.65
C LYS A 61 -12.17 -19.97 5.86
N HIS A 62 -11.22 -19.09 5.55
CA HIS A 62 -11.27 -18.36 4.27
C HIS A 62 -10.07 -18.77 3.41
N PHE A 63 -10.32 -19.69 2.48
CA PHE A 63 -9.38 -20.05 1.42
C PHE A 63 -9.22 -18.86 0.45
N THR A 64 -7.98 -18.45 0.16
CA THR A 64 -7.69 -17.56 -0.96
C THR A 64 -8.14 -18.24 -2.26
N GLN A 65 -9.23 -17.78 -2.86
CA GLN A 65 -9.68 -18.31 -4.14
C GLN A 65 -8.77 -17.82 -5.26
N ILE A 66 -8.03 -18.74 -5.88
CA ILE A 66 -7.44 -18.53 -7.21
C ILE A 66 -8.62 -18.36 -8.18
N THR A 67 -8.87 -17.14 -8.65
CA THR A 67 -9.86 -16.90 -9.70
C THR A 67 -9.24 -16.08 -10.83
N PHE A 68 -8.54 -16.79 -11.71
CA PHE A 68 -8.23 -16.30 -13.05
C PHE A 68 -8.66 -17.36 -14.06
N ALA A 69 -9.71 -17.05 -14.84
CA ALA A 69 -10.13 -17.88 -15.95
C ALA A 69 -9.09 -17.78 -17.06
N VAL A 70 -8.35 -18.87 -17.29
CA VAL A 70 -7.56 -19.07 -18.49
C VAL A 70 -8.55 -19.24 -19.64
N SER A 71 -8.64 -18.26 -20.53
CA SER A 71 -9.39 -18.41 -21.77
C SER A 71 -8.68 -19.44 -22.63
N SER A 72 -9.20 -20.67 -22.62
CA SER A 72 -8.73 -21.77 -23.45
C SER A 72 -9.34 -21.60 -24.85
N SER A 73 -8.59 -21.01 -25.77
CA SER A 73 -8.95 -21.04 -27.19
C SER A 73 -8.43 -22.34 -27.79
N SER A 74 -9.27 -23.37 -27.81
CA SER A 74 -9.10 -24.56 -28.62
C SER A 74 -9.25 -24.20 -30.09
N SER A 75 -8.15 -24.24 -30.84
CA SER A 75 -8.19 -24.27 -32.31
C SER A 75 -7.30 -25.40 -32.78
N SER A 76 -7.97 -26.44 -33.27
CA SER A 76 -7.41 -27.57 -33.98
C SER A 76 -6.87 -27.10 -35.34
N SER A 77 -5.57 -27.25 -35.57
CA SER A 77 -5.04 -27.38 -36.93
C SER A 77 -3.85 -28.33 -36.93
N SER A 78 -3.96 -29.32 -37.78
CA SER A 78 -3.05 -30.43 -37.99
C SER A 78 -1.90 -30.02 -38.90
N THR A 79 -0.67 -30.05 -38.40
CA THR A 79 0.56 -30.07 -39.20
C THR A 79 1.65 -30.88 -38.49
N SER A 80 2.31 -31.74 -39.27
CA SER A 80 3.25 -32.80 -38.89
C SER A 80 4.46 -32.34 -38.06
N PRO A 81 5.11 -33.24 -37.30
CA PRO A 81 6.19 -32.87 -36.38
C PRO A 81 7.52 -32.66 -37.13
N VAL A 82 8.09 -31.46 -37.03
CA VAL A 82 9.50 -31.22 -37.36
C VAL A 82 10.31 -31.59 -36.13
N VAL A 83 11.12 -32.65 -36.24
CA VAL A 83 12.10 -33.04 -35.21
C VAL A 83 13.22 -32.01 -35.20
N PHE A 84 13.18 -31.09 -34.25
CA PHE A 84 14.32 -30.25 -33.91
C PHE A 84 15.22 -31.03 -32.95
N THR A 85 16.39 -31.45 -33.43
CA THR A 85 17.49 -31.86 -32.56
C THR A 85 17.90 -30.67 -31.70
N PRO A 86 17.92 -30.77 -30.36
CA PRO A 86 18.38 -29.68 -29.53
C PRO A 86 19.89 -29.52 -29.72
N SER A 87 20.30 -28.39 -30.30
CA SER A 87 21.66 -27.89 -30.12
C SER A 87 21.89 -27.71 -28.61
N PRO A 88 23.07 -28.07 -28.06
CA PRO A 88 23.33 -27.89 -26.65
C PRO A 88 23.30 -26.38 -26.33
N SER A 89 22.19 -25.94 -25.75
CA SER A 89 22.14 -24.65 -25.08
C SER A 89 23.26 -24.63 -24.03
N PRO A 90 24.04 -23.54 -23.91
CA PRO A 90 25.01 -23.43 -22.83
C PRO A 90 24.33 -23.71 -21.50
N ALA A 91 25.04 -24.38 -20.58
CA ALA A 91 24.53 -24.74 -19.27
C ALA A 91 23.81 -23.53 -18.65
N LEU A 92 22.52 -23.72 -18.33
CA LEU A 92 21.76 -22.72 -17.59
C LEU A 92 22.59 -22.32 -16.36
N PRO A 93 22.79 -21.01 -16.09
CA PRO A 93 23.38 -20.59 -14.83
C PRO A 93 22.62 -21.25 -13.68
N ASP A 94 23.29 -21.52 -12.55
CA ASP A 94 22.62 -21.98 -11.33
C ASP A 94 21.30 -21.19 -11.15
N PRO A 95 20.13 -21.86 -11.20
CA PRO A 95 18.84 -21.20 -11.15
C PRO A 95 18.72 -20.25 -9.95
N THR A 96 19.37 -20.60 -8.84
CA THR A 96 19.45 -19.81 -7.62
C THR A 96 20.26 -18.54 -7.83
N ALA A 97 21.47 -18.65 -8.38
CA ALA A 97 22.30 -17.49 -8.72
C ALA A 97 21.62 -16.56 -9.76
N HIS A 98 20.91 -17.13 -10.74
CA HIS A 98 20.16 -16.35 -11.73
C HIS A 98 18.98 -15.60 -11.09
N ALA A 99 18.21 -16.27 -10.23
CA ALA A 99 17.11 -15.64 -9.49
C ALA A 99 17.60 -14.52 -8.57
N LEU A 100 18.71 -14.74 -7.87
CA LEU A 100 19.32 -13.73 -6.98
C LEU A 100 19.84 -12.53 -7.78
N SER A 101 20.44 -12.76 -8.95
CA SER A 101 20.89 -11.68 -9.86
C SER A 101 19.72 -10.81 -10.31
N LEU A 102 18.62 -11.44 -10.76
CA LEU A 102 17.41 -10.72 -11.19
C LEU A 102 16.73 -9.98 -10.03
N PHE A 103 16.68 -10.59 -8.84
CA PHE A 103 16.14 -9.93 -7.66
C PHE A 103 17.01 -8.77 -7.19
N THR A 104 18.34 -8.93 -7.21
CA THR A 104 19.29 -7.85 -6.89
C THR A 104 19.09 -6.68 -7.84
N ALA A 105 18.91 -6.94 -9.14
CA ALA A 105 18.60 -5.89 -10.11
C ALA A 105 17.24 -5.22 -9.85
N PHE A 106 16.22 -5.99 -9.44
CA PHE A 106 14.91 -5.45 -9.09
C PHE A 106 14.98 -4.52 -7.86
N ILE A 107 15.62 -4.98 -6.78
CA ILE A 107 15.76 -4.23 -5.54
C ILE A 107 16.67 -3.02 -5.70
N ALA A 108 17.74 -3.11 -6.49
CA ALA A 108 18.60 -1.96 -6.80
C ALA A 108 17.82 -0.82 -7.47
N ARG A 109 16.76 -1.14 -8.22
CA ARG A 109 15.84 -0.17 -8.83
C ARG A 109 14.67 0.24 -7.92
N ASN A 110 14.54 -0.42 -6.77
CA ASN A 110 13.44 -0.30 -5.82
C ASN A 110 13.96 -0.11 -4.40
N SER A 111 14.83 0.88 -4.17
CA SER A 111 15.30 1.16 -2.81
C SER A 111 14.16 1.64 -1.93
N PHE A 112 13.92 0.94 -0.82
CA PHE A 112 12.79 1.21 0.07
C PHE A 112 13.09 2.25 1.15
N THR A 113 14.37 2.55 1.37
CA THR A 113 14.86 3.52 2.35
C THR A 113 15.78 4.57 1.72
N GLY A 114 16.15 4.41 0.44
CA GLY A 114 17.20 5.20 -0.21
C GLY A 114 18.62 4.89 0.29
N GLN A 115 18.79 3.86 1.12
CA GLN A 115 20.07 3.45 1.70
C GLN A 115 20.66 2.22 0.99
N PRO A 116 21.96 1.93 1.16
CA PRO A 116 22.59 0.73 0.62
C PRO A 116 21.88 -0.56 1.06
N MET A 117 21.79 -1.53 0.14
CA MET A 117 21.02 -2.77 0.29
C MET A 117 21.74 -3.83 1.15
N THR A 118 22.16 -3.50 2.36
CA THR A 118 22.97 -4.39 3.23
C THR A 118 22.26 -5.71 3.61
N TYR A 119 20.93 -5.74 3.55
CA TYR A 119 20.13 -6.95 3.82
C TYR A 119 20.22 -8.01 2.72
N LEU A 120 20.74 -7.70 1.53
CA LEU A 120 20.87 -8.70 0.46
C LEU A 120 21.79 -9.85 0.87
N ALA A 121 22.74 -9.60 1.77
CA ALA A 121 23.59 -10.62 2.35
C ALA A 121 22.81 -11.67 3.17
N ASP A 122 21.59 -11.36 3.61
CA ASP A 122 20.76 -12.26 4.42
C ASP A 122 19.98 -13.27 3.58
N LEU A 123 19.86 -13.05 2.27
CA LEU A 123 19.00 -13.85 1.40
C LEU A 123 19.61 -15.20 0.99
N PRO A 124 20.89 -15.30 0.55
CA PRO A 124 21.44 -16.57 0.07
C PRO A 124 21.26 -17.75 1.03
N PRO A 125 21.47 -17.61 2.35
CA PRO A 125 21.24 -18.71 3.31
C PRO A 125 19.78 -19.19 3.38
N LEU A 126 18.82 -18.38 2.92
CA LEU A 126 17.38 -18.67 2.98
C LEU A 126 16.85 -19.33 1.69
N LEU A 127 17.68 -19.48 0.66
CA LEU A 127 17.30 -19.98 -0.67
C LEU A 127 17.48 -21.49 -0.84
N SER A 128 17.03 -22.28 0.14
CA SER A 128 16.96 -23.73 -0.05
C SER A 128 15.89 -24.09 -1.09
N PRO A 129 15.99 -25.25 -1.78
CA PRO A 129 14.97 -25.70 -2.72
C PRO A 129 13.56 -25.87 -2.11
N SER A 130 13.50 -26.12 -0.80
CA SER A 130 12.25 -26.22 -0.03
C SER A 130 11.72 -24.89 0.48
N SER A 131 12.49 -23.81 0.34
CA SER A 131 12.13 -22.48 0.83
C SER A 131 11.05 -21.86 -0.05
N PRO A 132 9.99 -21.28 0.53
CA PRO A 132 8.99 -20.53 -0.23
C PRO A 132 9.53 -19.23 -0.83
N LEU A 133 10.70 -18.78 -0.37
CA LEU A 133 11.33 -17.54 -0.85
C LEU A 133 11.83 -17.68 -2.28
N LEU A 134 12.41 -18.83 -2.64
CA LEU A 134 12.95 -19.06 -3.99
C LEU A 134 11.88 -18.93 -5.09
N PRO A 135 10.71 -19.61 -5.02
CA PRO A 135 9.65 -19.40 -5.99
C PRO A 135 9.05 -17.98 -5.95
N ALA A 136 9.05 -17.29 -4.79
CA ALA A 136 8.61 -15.90 -4.73
C ALA A 136 9.56 -14.96 -5.49
N LEU A 137 10.88 -15.18 -5.39
CA LEU A 137 11.89 -14.49 -6.19
C LEU A 137 11.73 -14.78 -7.68
N HIS A 138 11.52 -16.04 -8.05
CA HIS A 138 11.24 -16.43 -9.43
C HIS A 138 10.00 -15.76 -9.99
N ALA A 139 8.95 -15.57 -9.19
CA ALA A 139 7.73 -14.90 -9.63
C ALA A 139 8.01 -13.46 -10.07
N LEU A 140 8.70 -12.68 -9.23
CA LEU A 140 9.10 -11.30 -9.56
C LEU A 140 10.08 -11.25 -10.72
N ALA A 141 11.08 -12.13 -10.73
CA ALA A 141 12.07 -12.22 -11.80
C ALA A 141 11.43 -12.49 -13.16
N ASN A 142 10.47 -13.43 -13.23
CA ASN A 142 9.76 -13.73 -14.46
C ASN A 142 8.85 -12.57 -14.92
N LEU A 143 8.30 -11.76 -14.01
CA LEU A 143 7.60 -10.53 -14.40
C LEU A 143 8.55 -9.53 -15.07
N GLN A 144 9.75 -9.34 -14.53
CA GLN A 144 10.78 -8.46 -15.12
C GLN A 144 11.20 -8.94 -16.52
N LEU A 145 11.29 -10.25 -16.72
CA LEU A 145 11.58 -10.87 -18.02
C LEU A 145 10.36 -10.92 -18.96
N ARG A 146 9.22 -10.32 -18.59
CA ARG A 146 7.96 -10.32 -19.35
C ARG A 146 7.44 -11.74 -19.65
N ARG A 147 7.57 -12.65 -18.67
CA ARG A 147 7.12 -14.05 -18.73
C ARG A 147 5.95 -14.28 -17.75
N PRO A 148 4.73 -13.83 -18.07
CA PRO A 148 3.62 -13.81 -17.12
C PRO A 148 3.14 -15.20 -16.69
N ARG A 149 3.21 -16.21 -17.58
CA ARG A 149 2.81 -17.59 -17.25
C ARG A 149 3.77 -18.24 -16.24
N PRO A 150 5.10 -18.31 -16.49
CA PRO A 150 6.06 -18.77 -15.47
C PRO A 150 6.01 -17.96 -14.17
N ALA A 151 5.75 -16.66 -14.26
CA ALA A 151 5.63 -15.80 -13.09
C ALA A 151 4.46 -16.23 -12.19
N LEU A 152 3.29 -16.51 -12.78
CA LEU A 152 2.11 -16.97 -12.06
C LEU A 152 2.27 -18.37 -11.48
N GLU A 153 2.91 -19.28 -12.21
CA GLU A 153 3.24 -20.62 -11.73
C GLU A 153 4.14 -20.54 -10.49
N ALA A 154 5.23 -19.77 -10.56
CA ALA A 154 6.14 -19.55 -9.45
C ALA A 154 5.44 -18.90 -8.24
N TYR A 155 4.57 -17.91 -8.47
CA TYR A 155 3.75 -17.30 -7.42
C TYR A 155 2.84 -18.34 -6.73
N GLY A 156 2.19 -19.22 -7.50
CA GLY A 156 1.39 -20.32 -6.97
C GLY A 156 2.21 -21.29 -6.12
N THR A 157 3.39 -21.69 -6.60
CA THR A 157 4.33 -22.54 -5.87
C THR A 157 4.77 -21.90 -4.55
N ALA A 158 5.07 -20.59 -4.56
CA ALA A 158 5.46 -19.86 -3.36
C ALA A 158 4.37 -19.84 -2.30
N ILE A 159 3.11 -19.64 -2.69
CA ILE A 159 1.97 -19.69 -1.77
C ILE A 159 1.82 -21.08 -1.13
N VAL A 160 1.89 -22.13 -1.94
CA VAL A 160 1.75 -23.51 -1.44
C VAL A 160 2.89 -23.85 -0.49
N SER A 161 4.13 -23.53 -0.87
CA SER A 161 5.31 -23.74 -0.02
C SER A 161 5.20 -22.94 1.29
N LEU A 162 4.77 -21.67 1.23
CA LEU A 162 4.62 -20.83 2.42
C LEU A 162 3.61 -21.43 3.41
N ARG A 163 2.49 -21.96 2.92
CA ARG A 163 1.50 -22.65 3.77
C ARG A 163 2.09 -23.88 4.43
N HIS A 164 2.88 -24.67 3.69
CA HIS A 164 3.56 -25.83 4.25
C HIS A 164 4.55 -25.40 5.35
N THR A 165 5.37 -24.38 5.08
CA THR A 165 6.31 -23.82 6.06
C THR A 165 5.58 -23.37 7.33
N LEU A 166 4.49 -22.64 7.21
CA LEU A 166 3.67 -22.17 8.35
C LEU A 166 2.99 -23.32 9.10
N ALA A 167 2.52 -24.36 8.40
CA ALA A 167 1.91 -25.53 9.03
C ALA A 167 2.94 -26.40 9.78
N SER A 168 4.18 -26.44 9.29
CA SER A 168 5.30 -27.12 9.95
C SER A 168 5.96 -26.31 11.07
N ALA A 169 5.49 -25.08 11.31
CA ALA A 169 6.03 -24.22 12.36
C ALA A 169 5.74 -24.83 13.74
N PRO A 170 6.74 -25.02 14.61
CA PRO A 170 6.45 -25.33 16.01
C PRO A 170 5.63 -24.19 16.60
N ALA A 171 4.60 -24.53 17.39
CA ALA A 171 3.80 -23.54 18.12
C ALA A 171 4.76 -22.66 18.94
N ALA A 172 4.78 -21.36 18.67
CA ALA A 172 5.81 -20.46 19.17
C ALA A 172 5.83 -20.45 20.71
N SER A 173 6.93 -20.89 21.31
CA SER A 173 7.32 -20.44 22.65
C SER A 173 7.86 -19.01 22.53
N VAL A 174 7.28 -18.10 23.32
CA VAL A 174 7.75 -16.73 23.46
C VAL A 174 9.18 -16.79 24.02
N PRO A 175 10.20 -16.22 23.36
CA PRO A 175 11.53 -16.15 23.96
C PRO A 175 11.46 -15.26 25.20
N ALA A 176 11.78 -15.81 26.36
CA ALA A 176 12.06 -15.00 27.54
C ALA A 176 13.26 -14.09 27.25
N SER A 177 13.11 -12.81 27.60
CA SER A 177 14.05 -11.73 27.36
C SER A 177 15.50 -12.08 27.65
N GLY A 178 16.42 -11.68 26.77
CA GLY A 178 17.81 -11.37 27.14
C GLY A 178 18.94 -12.24 26.58
N ALA A 179 18.67 -13.32 25.85
CA ALA A 179 19.75 -14.15 25.28
C ALA A 179 20.11 -13.70 23.85
N SER A 180 21.24 -13.00 23.71
CA SER A 180 21.91 -12.71 22.45
C SER A 180 22.54 -13.98 21.87
N THR A 181 21.88 -14.61 20.91
CA THR A 181 22.48 -15.26 19.71
C THR A 181 21.39 -15.85 18.81
N PRO A 182 20.90 -15.12 17.79
CA PRO A 182 19.97 -15.66 16.81
C PRO A 182 20.74 -16.25 15.62
N THR A 183 21.27 -17.46 15.78
CA THR A 183 21.80 -18.32 14.71
C THR A 183 20.98 -19.61 14.59
N SER A 184 19.69 -19.54 14.94
CA SER A 184 18.81 -20.71 14.99
C SER A 184 18.00 -20.87 13.71
N ALA A 185 17.63 -22.10 13.37
CA ALA A 185 16.72 -22.41 12.27
C ALA A 185 15.38 -21.65 12.37
N ALA A 186 14.96 -21.27 13.59
CA ALA A 186 13.76 -20.48 13.81
C ALA A 186 13.88 -19.06 13.24
N ASP A 187 15.02 -18.39 13.38
CA ASP A 187 15.20 -17.03 12.84
C ASP A 187 15.30 -17.02 11.32
N ALA A 188 15.93 -18.05 10.73
CA ALA A 188 15.94 -18.28 9.29
C ALA A 188 14.50 -18.48 8.76
N MET A 189 13.70 -19.29 9.45
CA MET A 189 12.29 -19.51 9.10
C MET A 189 11.46 -18.23 9.19
N ARG A 190 11.59 -17.46 10.28
CA ARG A 190 10.88 -16.18 10.46
C ARG A 190 11.24 -15.19 9.36
N THR A 191 12.53 -15.04 9.07
CA THR A 191 13.03 -14.16 8.01
C THR A 191 12.54 -14.61 6.63
N THR A 192 12.48 -15.92 6.40
CA THR A 192 11.93 -16.53 5.17
C THR A 192 10.46 -16.18 5.00
N VAL A 193 9.64 -16.32 6.05
CA VAL A 193 8.20 -15.97 6.02
C VAL A 193 8.01 -14.47 5.73
N LEU A 194 8.79 -13.61 6.39
CA LEU A 194 8.75 -12.16 6.21
C LEU A 194 9.05 -11.76 4.76
N TRP A 195 10.18 -12.20 4.20
CA TRP A 195 10.52 -11.91 2.81
C TRP A 195 9.51 -12.51 1.84
N THR A 196 9.11 -13.77 2.03
CA THR A 196 8.16 -14.41 1.13
C THR A 196 6.85 -13.63 1.07
N THR A 197 6.24 -13.30 2.21
CA THR A 197 4.98 -12.55 2.24
C THR A 197 5.11 -11.17 1.61
N PHE A 198 6.22 -10.48 1.84
CA PHE A 198 6.49 -9.18 1.25
C PHE A 198 6.63 -9.25 -0.28
N LEU A 199 7.40 -10.21 -0.80
CA LEU A 199 7.60 -10.39 -2.24
C LEU A 199 6.33 -10.81 -2.97
N LEU A 200 5.49 -11.63 -2.34
CA LEU A 200 4.15 -11.96 -2.86
C LEU A 200 3.27 -10.70 -2.95
N GLY A 201 3.33 -9.82 -1.93
CA GLY A 201 2.65 -8.53 -1.98
C GLY A 201 3.16 -7.62 -3.10
N LEU A 202 4.47 -7.59 -3.37
CA LEU A 202 5.05 -6.86 -4.50
C LEU A 202 4.58 -7.43 -5.84
N PHE A 203 4.51 -8.76 -5.98
CA PHE A 203 4.03 -9.40 -7.19
C PHE A 203 2.60 -8.95 -7.54
N GLU A 204 1.73 -8.83 -6.54
CA GLU A 204 0.36 -8.38 -6.73
C GLU A 204 0.27 -6.90 -7.07
N LEU A 205 1.12 -6.05 -6.51
CA LEU A 205 1.20 -4.64 -6.92
C LEU A 205 1.59 -4.48 -8.40
N MET A 206 2.34 -5.44 -8.95
CA MET A 206 2.75 -5.46 -10.35
C MET A 206 1.72 -6.08 -11.30
N THR A 207 0.78 -6.89 -10.79
CA THR A 207 -0.13 -7.70 -11.62
C THR A 207 -1.63 -7.41 -11.41
N ASP A 208 -2.00 -6.85 -10.26
CA ASP A 208 -3.37 -6.51 -9.88
C ASP A 208 -3.54 -4.99 -9.77
N ALA A 209 -4.10 -4.39 -10.81
CA ALA A 209 -4.41 -2.96 -10.87
C ALA A 209 -5.35 -2.51 -9.74
N SER A 210 -6.10 -3.44 -9.14
CA SER A 210 -7.04 -3.09 -8.08
C SER A 210 -6.39 -2.85 -6.72
N GLY A 211 -5.18 -3.36 -6.50
CA GLY A 211 -4.49 -3.35 -5.21
C GLY A 211 -5.14 -4.22 -4.12
N ALA A 212 -6.15 -5.04 -4.46
CA ALA A 212 -6.86 -5.85 -3.47
C ALA A 212 -5.99 -6.99 -2.93
N GLY A 213 -5.24 -7.65 -3.80
CA GLY A 213 -4.26 -8.66 -3.37
C GLY A 213 -3.24 -8.05 -2.41
N TRP A 214 -2.66 -6.91 -2.81
CA TRP A 214 -1.64 -6.21 -2.03
C TRP A 214 -2.08 -5.94 -0.58
N VAL A 215 -3.31 -5.47 -0.38
CA VAL A 215 -3.85 -5.26 0.98
C VAL A 215 -3.87 -6.56 1.77
N GLN A 216 -4.22 -7.68 1.16
CA GLN A 216 -4.19 -8.99 1.82
C GLN A 216 -2.77 -9.37 2.25
N HIS A 217 -1.77 -9.34 1.35
CA HIS A 217 -0.42 -9.77 1.71
C HIS A 217 0.34 -8.78 2.59
N MET A 218 0.16 -7.47 2.44
CA MET A 218 0.79 -6.49 3.33
C MET A 218 0.12 -6.46 4.70
N VAL A 219 -1.21 -6.30 4.79
CA VAL A 219 -1.90 -6.15 6.07
C VAL A 219 -2.00 -7.49 6.80
N HIS A 220 -2.39 -8.55 6.09
CA HIS A 220 -2.71 -9.85 6.70
C HIS A 220 -1.56 -10.85 6.61
N GLY A 221 -0.55 -10.60 5.78
CA GLY A 221 0.69 -11.37 5.70
C GLY A 221 1.83 -10.71 6.48
N THR A 222 2.53 -9.77 5.86
CA THR A 222 3.77 -9.18 6.40
C THR A 222 3.57 -8.44 7.71
N ALA A 223 2.56 -7.57 7.83
CA ALA A 223 2.30 -6.84 9.07
C ALA A 223 1.87 -7.77 10.21
N ARG A 224 1.03 -8.77 9.95
CA ARG A 224 0.67 -9.78 10.97
C ARG A 224 1.85 -10.65 11.38
N ALA A 225 2.72 -11.01 10.44
CA ALA A 225 3.95 -11.75 10.76
C ALA A 225 4.88 -10.91 11.67
N LEU A 226 5.07 -9.62 11.39
CA LEU A 226 5.82 -8.71 12.26
C LEU A 226 5.18 -8.57 13.65
N VAL A 227 3.85 -8.37 13.71
CA VAL A 227 3.12 -8.29 14.99
C VAL A 227 3.28 -9.57 15.80
N ALA A 228 3.21 -10.76 15.16
CA ALA A 228 3.38 -12.04 15.82
C ALA A 228 4.80 -12.27 16.34
N LEU A 229 5.82 -11.74 15.66
CA LEU A 229 7.21 -11.75 16.14
C LEU A 229 7.43 -10.82 17.32
N GLY A 230 6.64 -9.75 17.38
CA GLY A 230 6.72 -8.72 18.40
C GLY A 230 7.89 -7.75 18.22
N PRO A 231 7.84 -6.60 18.91
CA PRO A 231 8.82 -5.53 18.77
C PRO A 231 10.25 -5.96 19.16
N ALA A 232 10.38 -6.82 20.18
CA ALA A 232 11.69 -7.28 20.69
C ALA A 232 12.55 -7.98 19.61
N ALA A 233 11.93 -8.72 18.69
CA ALA A 233 12.63 -9.38 17.59
C ALA A 233 13.23 -8.38 16.58
N CYS A 234 12.67 -7.16 16.52
CA CYS A 234 13.10 -6.09 15.63
C CYS A 234 14.06 -5.09 16.29
N SER A 235 14.28 -5.18 17.61
CA SER A 235 15.16 -4.27 18.37
C SER A 235 16.62 -4.31 17.91
N ALA A 236 17.10 -5.46 17.44
CA ALA A 236 18.44 -5.64 16.87
C ALA A 236 18.52 -5.14 15.40
N ARG A 237 18.13 -3.88 15.17
CA ARG A 237 17.82 -3.27 13.86
C ARG A 237 18.82 -3.55 12.75
N SER A 238 20.12 -3.42 13.03
CA SER A 238 21.17 -3.57 12.01
C SER A 238 21.94 -4.89 12.13
N SER A 239 21.80 -5.59 13.26
CA SER A 239 22.57 -6.80 13.57
C SER A 239 21.80 -8.10 13.33
N SER A 240 20.46 -8.08 13.28
CA SER A 240 19.65 -9.25 12.92
C SER A 240 19.00 -9.12 11.53
N ALA A 241 18.76 -10.26 10.87
CA ALA A 241 18.10 -10.28 9.57
C ALA A 241 16.62 -9.81 9.64
N VAL A 242 15.93 -10.14 10.74
CA VAL A 242 14.58 -9.63 11.04
C VAL A 242 14.59 -8.12 11.24
N GLY A 243 15.57 -7.59 11.98
CA GLY A 243 15.76 -6.15 12.16
C GLY A 243 16.00 -5.45 10.84
N ARG A 244 16.93 -5.96 10.01
CA ARG A 244 17.23 -5.39 8.70
C ARG A 244 16.02 -5.44 7.76
N PHE A 245 15.25 -6.52 7.76
CA PHE A 245 13.97 -6.59 7.04
C PHE A 245 12.99 -5.52 7.52
N PHE A 246 12.80 -5.38 8.84
CA PHE A 246 11.90 -4.41 9.44
C PHE A 246 12.22 -2.98 9.00
N LEU A 247 13.51 -2.61 8.92
CA LEU A 247 13.95 -1.31 8.41
C LEU A 247 13.48 -1.02 6.98
N GLN A 248 13.36 -2.06 6.14
CA GLN A 248 12.95 -1.88 4.74
C GLN A 248 11.45 -1.67 4.59
N VAL A 249 10.64 -2.37 5.39
CA VAL A 249 9.19 -2.45 5.16
C VAL A 249 8.37 -1.45 5.96
N ARG A 250 8.95 -0.84 7.00
CA ARG A 250 8.25 0.14 7.85
C ARG A 250 7.70 1.35 7.09
N ALA A 251 8.40 1.83 6.07
CA ALA A 251 7.96 2.97 5.27
C ALA A 251 6.70 2.61 4.47
N PHE A 252 6.61 1.37 3.98
CA PHE A 252 5.40 0.85 3.36
C PHE A 252 4.25 0.74 4.35
N GLU A 253 4.50 0.21 5.54
CA GLU A 253 3.45 0.11 6.55
C GLU A 253 2.91 1.50 6.95
N ALA A 254 3.79 2.49 7.12
CA ALA A 254 3.39 3.86 7.39
C ALA A 254 2.59 4.46 6.22
N CYS A 255 3.07 4.31 4.97
CA CYS A 255 2.37 4.77 3.77
C CYS A 255 1.02 4.06 3.59
N ARG A 256 0.96 2.76 3.87
CA ARG A 256 -0.27 1.96 3.80
C ARG A 256 -1.31 2.50 4.78
N ALA A 257 -0.92 2.79 6.02
CA ALA A 257 -1.82 3.33 7.03
C ALA A 257 -2.50 4.62 6.55
N VAL A 258 -1.73 5.57 6.00
CA VAL A 258 -2.30 6.83 5.46
C VAL A 258 -3.04 6.64 4.13
N ILE A 259 -2.65 5.69 3.28
CA ILE A 259 -3.39 5.38 2.05
C ILE A 259 -4.78 4.85 2.39
N PHE A 260 -4.93 3.99 3.39
CA PHE A 260 -6.23 3.40 3.71
C PHE A 260 -6.97 4.11 4.85
N ASN A 261 -6.39 5.17 5.41
CA ASN A 261 -6.88 5.83 6.63
C ASN A 261 -7.10 4.80 7.77
N GLU A 262 -6.10 3.96 8.00
CA GLU A 262 -6.11 2.92 9.02
C GLU A 262 -5.07 3.17 10.10
N VAL A 263 -5.24 2.52 11.25
CA VAL A 263 -4.20 2.46 12.27
C VAL A 263 -3.06 1.54 11.82
N SER A 264 -1.86 1.79 12.33
CA SER A 264 -0.70 0.95 12.15
C SER A 264 -0.24 0.39 13.50
N PHE A 265 0.24 -0.85 13.52
CA PHE A 265 0.90 -1.42 14.69
C PHE A 265 2.16 -0.64 15.09
N LEU A 266 2.78 0.08 14.13
CA LEU A 266 3.89 1.01 14.40
C LEU A 266 3.49 2.15 15.34
N GLY A 267 2.18 2.38 15.51
CA GLY A 267 1.60 3.37 16.39
C GLY A 267 1.44 2.89 17.83
N GLU A 268 1.83 1.68 18.18
CA GLU A 268 1.82 1.19 19.56
C GLU A 268 3.12 1.60 20.29
N ASP A 269 3.05 1.87 21.60
CA ASP A 269 4.20 2.30 22.42
C ASP A 269 5.41 1.37 22.29
N SER A 270 5.16 0.07 22.32
CA SER A 270 6.19 -0.97 22.25
C SER A 270 6.94 -0.96 20.91
N TRP A 271 6.23 -0.68 19.81
CA TRP A 271 6.82 -0.56 18.48
C TRP A 271 7.50 0.80 18.27
N ARG A 272 6.96 1.87 18.85
CA ARG A 272 7.61 3.18 18.86
C ARG A 272 8.95 3.14 19.58
N ALA A 273 9.06 2.38 20.66
CA ALA A 273 10.32 2.21 21.39
C ALA A 273 11.42 1.55 20.51
N VAL A 274 11.05 0.64 19.62
CA VAL A 274 11.97 -0.02 18.66
C VAL A 274 12.39 0.93 17.53
N VAL A 275 11.50 1.83 17.13
CA VAL A 275 11.72 2.77 16.01
C VAL A 275 12.37 4.08 16.48
N GLY A 276 12.16 4.47 17.73
CA GLY A 276 12.19 5.85 18.20
C GLY A 276 13.45 6.67 17.87
N GLY A 277 13.31 7.61 16.93
CA GLY A 277 14.11 8.84 16.82
C GLY A 277 15.60 8.68 16.51
N GLN A 278 16.08 7.48 16.21
CA GLN A 278 17.50 7.22 15.95
C GLN A 278 17.96 7.80 14.61
N THR A 279 17.03 7.94 13.66
CA THR A 279 17.28 8.54 12.35
C THR A 279 16.21 9.58 12.02
N GLU A 280 16.53 10.46 11.08
CA GLU A 280 15.56 11.39 10.50
C GLU A 280 14.35 10.66 9.91
N GLU A 281 14.56 9.54 9.20
CA GLU A 281 13.49 8.72 8.64
C GLU A 281 12.56 8.19 9.74
N ASP A 282 13.11 7.69 10.86
CA ASP A 282 12.32 7.21 11.99
C ASP A 282 11.42 8.32 12.56
N ALA A 283 11.94 9.54 12.69
CA ALA A 283 11.18 10.68 13.18
C ALA A 283 10.01 11.01 12.24
N VAL A 284 10.27 11.06 10.93
CA VAL A 284 9.22 11.31 9.93
C VAL A 284 8.16 10.21 9.95
N LEU A 285 8.56 8.93 9.87
CA LEU A 285 7.62 7.80 9.86
C LEU A 285 6.75 7.75 11.13
N ASN A 286 7.31 8.08 12.29
CA ASN A 286 6.56 8.16 13.53
C ASN A 286 5.42 9.20 13.43
N VAL A 287 5.73 10.39 12.90
CA VAL A 287 4.74 11.45 12.71
C VAL A 287 3.66 11.04 11.70
N ILE A 288 4.01 10.36 10.60
CA ILE A 288 3.05 9.81 9.62
C ILE A 288 2.06 8.88 10.31
N VAL A 289 2.58 7.91 11.08
CA VAL A 289 1.77 6.91 11.77
C VAL A 289 0.82 7.55 12.77
N ARG A 290 1.29 8.55 13.53
CA ARG A 290 0.46 9.34 14.45
C ARG A 290 -0.62 10.14 13.71
N CYS A 291 -0.27 10.77 12.58
CA CYS A 291 -1.25 11.47 11.74
C CYS A 291 -2.34 10.51 11.22
N SER A 292 -1.99 9.28 10.86
CA SER A 292 -2.96 8.25 10.46
C SER A 292 -3.89 7.85 11.61
N GLY A 293 -3.34 7.61 12.80
CA GLY A 293 -4.14 7.29 13.99
C GLY A 293 -5.07 8.44 14.40
N LEU A 294 -4.61 9.68 14.32
CA LEU A 294 -5.44 10.87 14.54
C LEU A 294 -6.54 10.97 13.47
N ARG A 295 -6.24 10.63 12.21
CA ARG A 295 -7.24 10.64 11.14
C ARG A 295 -8.41 9.68 11.42
N VAL A 296 -8.12 8.47 11.89
CA VAL A 296 -9.16 7.49 12.22
C VAL A 296 -10.10 8.05 13.29
N ARG A 297 -9.54 8.62 14.37
CA ARG A 297 -10.32 9.17 15.49
C ARG A 297 -11.10 10.43 15.11
N THR A 298 -10.49 11.37 14.38
CA THR A 298 -11.18 12.59 13.89
C THR A 298 -12.32 12.23 12.96
N SER A 299 -12.11 11.27 12.05
CA SER A 299 -13.18 10.81 11.17
C SER A 299 -14.31 10.11 11.91
N ASP A 300 -14.02 9.29 12.92
CA ASP A 300 -15.04 8.61 13.71
C ASP A 300 -15.84 9.62 14.54
N PHE A 301 -15.15 10.59 15.16
CA PHE A 301 -15.76 11.69 15.89
C PHE A 301 -16.76 12.48 15.03
N ILE A 302 -16.33 12.97 13.85
CA ILE A 302 -17.20 13.75 12.96
C ILE A 302 -18.42 12.94 12.49
N LYS A 303 -18.26 11.64 12.20
CA LYS A 303 -19.38 10.77 11.78
C LYS A 303 -20.44 10.58 12.86
N ASN A 304 -20.02 10.59 14.13
CA ASN A 304 -20.86 10.32 15.28
C ASN A 304 -21.27 11.61 16.01
N LEU A 305 -20.89 12.78 15.48
CA LEU A 305 -21.18 14.08 16.07
C LEU A 305 -22.69 14.34 16.09
N THR A 306 -23.21 14.70 17.25
CA THR A 306 -24.61 15.11 17.41
C THR A 306 -24.83 16.55 16.97
N ASP A 307 -26.06 16.86 16.54
CA ASP A 307 -26.50 18.21 16.20
C ASP A 307 -27.75 18.56 17.04
N PRO A 308 -27.65 19.47 18.03
CA PRO A 308 -26.46 20.24 18.41
C PRO A 308 -25.43 19.40 19.22
N PRO A 309 -24.14 19.77 19.19
CA PRO A 309 -23.10 19.05 19.90
C PRO A 309 -23.19 19.22 21.42
N SER A 310 -22.95 18.13 22.15
CA SER A 310 -22.87 18.12 23.61
C SER A 310 -21.56 18.73 24.14
N PRO A 311 -21.51 19.19 25.41
CA PRO A 311 -20.28 19.68 26.02
C PRO A 311 -19.12 18.68 26.00
N SER A 312 -19.40 17.38 26.10
CA SER A 312 -18.39 16.32 26.03
C SER A 312 -17.80 16.18 24.62
N GLU A 313 -18.60 16.39 23.58
CA GLU A 313 -18.12 16.37 22.20
C GLU A 313 -17.26 17.60 21.90
N THR A 314 -17.61 18.78 22.42
CA THR A 314 -16.76 19.97 22.33
C THR A 314 -15.40 19.75 23.00
N LEU A 315 -15.37 19.13 24.20
CA LEU A 315 -14.11 18.78 24.86
C LEU A 315 -13.29 17.78 24.03
N THR A 316 -13.94 16.76 23.47
CA THR A 316 -13.27 15.78 22.59
C THR A 316 -12.69 16.45 21.34
N ALA A 317 -13.43 17.39 20.74
CA ALA A 317 -12.97 18.16 19.59
C ALA A 317 -11.73 18.99 19.92
N LEU A 318 -11.69 19.62 21.10
CA LEU A 318 -10.52 20.36 21.59
C LEU A 318 -9.30 19.45 21.71
N THR A 319 -9.44 18.28 22.35
CA THR A 319 -8.32 17.31 22.49
C THR A 319 -7.80 16.84 21.12
N LEU A 320 -8.70 16.54 20.17
CA LEU A 320 -8.31 16.13 18.82
C LEU A 320 -7.62 17.25 18.05
N ALA A 321 -8.03 18.51 18.25
CA ALA A 321 -7.40 19.66 17.62
C ALA A 321 -6.02 19.98 18.23
N GLU A 322 -5.88 19.89 19.56
CA GLU A 322 -4.61 20.08 20.28
C GLU A 322 -3.57 19.02 19.89
N GLU A 323 -3.99 17.76 19.78
CA GLU A 323 -3.12 16.70 19.28
C GLU A 323 -2.68 16.97 17.83
N GLY A 324 -3.59 17.44 16.98
CA GLY A 324 -3.27 17.85 15.62
C GLY A 324 -2.28 19.03 15.57
N ALA A 325 -2.44 20.02 16.45
CA ALA A 325 -1.51 21.14 16.56
C ALA A 325 -0.12 20.67 17.00
N THR A 326 -0.06 19.71 17.93
CA THR A 326 1.19 19.05 18.35
C THR A 326 1.86 18.33 17.18
N LEU A 327 1.09 17.62 16.35
CA LEU A 327 1.62 16.96 15.16
C LEU A 327 2.07 17.94 14.08
N ARG A 328 1.38 19.08 13.93
CA ARG A 328 1.80 20.16 13.03
C ARG A 328 3.17 20.70 13.42
N ALA A 329 3.36 21.03 14.70
CA ALA A 329 4.65 21.49 15.21
C ALA A 329 5.75 20.42 15.01
N ALA A 330 5.43 19.14 15.20
CA ALA A 330 6.36 18.04 14.95
C ALA A 330 6.76 17.92 13.46
N LEU A 331 5.83 18.13 12.53
CA LEU A 331 6.11 18.14 11.08
C LEU A 331 6.99 19.31 10.68
N GLU A 332 6.75 20.50 11.25
CA GLU A 332 7.54 21.71 10.98
C GLU A 332 8.97 21.61 11.52
N ALA A 333 9.15 20.94 12.66
CA ALA A 333 10.45 20.69 13.27
C ALA A 333 11.19 19.47 12.69
N ALA A 334 10.51 18.62 11.91
CA ALA A 334 11.09 17.37 11.42
C ALA A 334 12.21 17.62 10.39
N PRO A 335 13.34 16.87 10.47
CA PRO A 335 14.41 17.02 9.51
C PRO A 335 13.98 16.49 8.13
N SER A 336 14.45 17.15 7.06
CA SER A 336 14.07 16.87 5.67
C SER A 336 15.27 16.91 4.70
N ARG A 337 16.35 16.24 5.07
CA ARG A 337 17.61 16.17 4.30
C ARG A 337 17.54 15.18 3.15
N SER A 338 16.90 14.03 3.36
CA SER A 338 16.81 13.00 2.32
C SER A 338 15.65 13.24 1.34
N LEU A 339 15.74 12.67 0.14
CA LEU A 339 14.65 12.73 -0.84
C LEU A 339 13.35 12.11 -0.28
N LEU A 340 13.46 10.98 0.42
CA LEU A 340 12.32 10.28 1.01
C LEU A 340 11.64 11.12 2.10
N THR A 341 12.42 11.72 3.00
CA THR A 341 11.87 12.51 4.12
C THR A 341 11.24 13.81 3.65
N ARG A 342 11.84 14.51 2.66
CA ARG A 342 11.20 15.67 2.00
C ARG A 342 9.85 15.31 1.39
N LEU A 343 9.82 14.21 0.64
CA LEU A 343 8.62 13.73 -0.05
C LEU A 343 7.50 13.40 0.95
N LEU A 344 7.83 12.61 1.98
CA LEU A 344 6.87 12.18 2.98
C LEU A 344 6.38 13.34 3.86
N LEU A 345 7.27 14.24 4.30
CA LEU A 345 6.88 15.40 5.11
C LEU A 345 5.93 16.34 4.36
N ALA A 346 6.22 16.66 3.10
CA ALA A 346 5.33 17.50 2.30
C ALA A 346 3.94 16.87 2.15
N ALA A 347 3.87 15.57 1.85
CA ALA A 347 2.61 14.84 1.75
C ALA A 347 1.87 14.78 3.10
N THR A 348 2.57 14.51 4.20
CA THR A 348 1.97 14.39 5.53
C THR A 348 1.51 15.72 6.09
N SER A 349 2.19 16.82 5.78
CA SER A 349 1.73 18.18 6.08
C SER A 349 0.37 18.49 5.46
N ILE A 350 0.17 18.14 4.19
CA ILE A 350 -1.13 18.29 3.51
C ILE A 350 -2.16 17.29 4.07
N TYR A 351 -1.76 16.04 4.30
CA TYR A 351 -2.63 14.99 4.83
C TYR A 351 -3.21 15.38 6.19
N LEU A 352 -2.37 15.85 7.13
CA LEU A 352 -2.82 16.32 8.45
C LEU A 352 -3.81 17.48 8.34
N SER A 353 -3.59 18.42 7.42
CA SER A 353 -4.56 19.50 7.14
C SER A 353 -5.90 18.92 6.69
N GLY A 354 -5.84 17.91 5.81
CA GLY A 354 -7.01 17.17 5.32
C GLY A 354 -7.79 16.41 6.40
N ASN A 355 -7.24 16.20 7.60
CA ASN A 355 -8.03 15.66 8.71
C ASN A 355 -9.15 16.62 9.16
N TYR A 356 -9.00 17.92 8.84
CA TYR A 356 -9.90 18.97 9.28
C TYR A 356 -10.55 19.73 8.12
N ASP A 357 -9.80 20.04 7.06
CA ASP A 357 -10.26 20.89 5.93
C ASP A 357 -11.55 20.37 5.27
N TYR A 358 -11.71 19.05 5.21
CA TYR A 358 -12.83 18.42 4.51
C TYR A 358 -14.16 18.55 5.24
N ASP A 359 -14.09 18.66 6.57
CA ASP A 359 -15.25 18.79 7.46
C ASP A 359 -15.19 20.12 8.22
N LEU A 360 -14.52 21.13 7.63
CA LEU A 360 -14.27 22.43 8.26
C LEU A 360 -15.54 23.12 8.80
N PRO A 361 -16.72 23.05 8.14
CA PRO A 361 -17.96 23.57 8.72
C PRO A 361 -18.33 22.93 10.06
N ALA A 362 -18.15 21.61 10.22
CA ALA A 362 -18.44 20.91 11.47
C ALA A 362 -17.48 21.34 12.59
N TRP A 363 -16.18 21.43 12.28
CA TRP A 363 -15.17 21.94 13.22
C TRP A 363 -15.42 23.39 13.65
N ARG A 364 -15.86 24.24 12.71
CA ARG A 364 -16.26 25.63 13.02
C ARG A 364 -17.50 25.70 13.88
N GLY A 365 -18.49 24.83 13.65
CA GLY A 365 -19.69 24.73 14.48
C GLY A 365 -19.38 24.38 15.94
N LEU A 366 -18.28 23.66 16.18
CA LEU A 366 -17.77 23.34 17.52
C LEU A 366 -16.97 24.48 18.17
N GLY A 367 -16.69 25.58 17.46
CA GLY A 367 -15.91 26.70 17.97
C GLY A 367 -14.42 26.37 18.22
N VAL A 368 -13.88 25.31 17.60
CA VAL A 368 -12.51 24.84 17.83
C VAL A 368 -11.59 25.29 16.69
N ALA A 369 -10.43 25.84 17.05
CA ALA A 369 -9.36 26.13 16.09
C ALA A 369 -8.63 24.84 15.70
N VAL A 370 -8.48 24.59 14.39
CA VAL A 370 -7.91 23.35 13.85
C VAL A 370 -6.65 23.61 13.01
N PRO A 371 -5.65 22.70 13.02
CA PRO A 371 -4.31 22.90 12.44
C PRO A 371 -4.27 22.71 10.91
N THR A 372 -5.05 23.54 10.22
CA THR A 372 -5.18 23.59 8.76
C THR A 372 -4.06 24.41 8.11
N LEU A 373 -3.77 24.14 6.84
CA LEU A 373 -2.77 24.86 6.06
C LEU A 373 -3.42 25.89 5.13
N PRO A 374 -2.84 27.09 4.98
CA PRO A 374 -3.29 28.04 3.99
C PRO A 374 -2.93 27.55 2.58
N ALA A 375 -3.71 27.98 1.58
CA ALA A 375 -3.57 27.54 0.19
C ALA A 375 -2.15 27.71 -0.41
N PRO A 376 -1.42 28.83 -0.17
CA PRO A 376 -0.05 28.97 -0.67
C PRO A 376 0.89 27.89 -0.12
N THR A 377 0.78 27.55 1.16
CA THR A 377 1.60 26.49 1.78
C THR A 377 1.27 25.12 1.23
N VAL A 378 -0.02 24.84 0.97
CA VAL A 378 -0.44 23.59 0.30
C VAL A 378 0.19 23.51 -1.10
N LYS A 379 0.22 24.62 -1.86
CA LYS A 379 0.84 24.68 -3.18
C LYS A 379 2.34 24.38 -3.11
N THR A 380 3.08 25.03 -2.20
CA THR A 380 4.52 24.76 -1.99
C THR A 380 4.80 23.29 -1.69
N HIS A 381 3.98 22.65 -0.85
CA HIS A 381 4.11 21.22 -0.58
C HIS A 381 3.80 20.36 -1.80
N CYS A 382 2.79 20.70 -2.62
CA CYS A 382 2.50 19.97 -3.86
C CYS A 382 3.66 20.07 -4.86
N GLU A 383 4.24 21.25 -5.03
CA GLU A 383 5.42 21.48 -5.87
C GLU A 383 6.61 20.65 -5.39
N THR A 384 6.83 20.60 -4.07
CA THR A 384 7.87 19.76 -3.45
C THR A 384 7.65 18.27 -3.75
N ILE A 385 6.41 17.77 -3.62
CA ILE A 385 6.08 16.37 -3.92
C ILE A 385 6.39 16.05 -5.39
N VAL A 386 5.95 16.89 -6.32
CA VAL A 386 6.15 16.69 -7.76
C VAL A 386 7.64 16.72 -8.12
N ALA A 387 8.40 17.67 -7.55
CA ALA A 387 9.84 17.76 -7.76
C ALA A 387 10.58 16.52 -7.24
N CYS A 388 10.29 16.12 -5.99
CA CYS A 388 10.89 14.93 -5.37
C CYS A 388 10.52 13.64 -6.12
N ALA A 389 9.26 13.49 -6.54
CA ALA A 389 8.82 12.30 -7.28
C ALA A 389 9.52 12.19 -8.64
N ARG A 390 9.68 13.32 -9.34
CA ARG A 390 10.43 13.37 -10.61
C ARG A 390 11.90 12.96 -10.42
N GLU A 391 12.55 13.50 -9.39
CA GLU A 391 13.92 13.16 -9.02
C GLU A 391 14.05 11.66 -8.70
N ALA A 392 13.14 11.12 -7.87
CA ALA A 392 13.12 9.73 -7.45
C ALA A 392 12.99 8.75 -8.63
N LEU A 393 12.07 9.05 -9.57
CA LEU A 393 11.85 8.23 -10.76
C LEU A 393 13.01 8.30 -11.75
N LYS A 394 13.60 9.50 -11.91
CA LYS A 394 14.73 9.71 -12.83
C LYS A 394 15.99 8.99 -12.36
N GLU A 395 16.37 9.18 -11.10
CA GLU A 395 17.60 8.61 -10.54
C GLU A 395 17.41 7.16 -10.05
N ARG A 396 16.16 6.65 -10.06
CA ARG A 396 15.77 5.34 -9.49
C ARG A 396 16.26 5.15 -8.04
N SER A 397 16.31 6.26 -7.30
CA SER A 397 16.85 6.33 -5.94
C SER A 397 15.87 5.85 -4.88
N LEU A 398 14.58 5.76 -5.21
CA LEU A 398 13.51 5.23 -4.35
C LEU A 398 12.61 4.29 -5.14
N SER A 399 11.99 3.33 -4.45
CA SER A 399 10.93 2.52 -5.04
C SER A 399 9.76 3.41 -5.47
N PRO A 400 9.28 3.29 -6.73
CA PRO A 400 8.11 4.02 -7.23
C PRO A 400 6.85 3.85 -6.36
N LEU A 401 6.74 2.74 -5.60
CA LEU A 401 5.62 2.51 -4.68
C LEU A 401 5.54 3.53 -3.54
N LEU A 402 6.68 4.06 -3.08
CA LEU A 402 6.71 5.09 -2.05
C LEU A 402 6.14 6.43 -2.55
N LEU A 403 5.97 6.58 -3.86
CA LEU A 403 5.41 7.77 -4.49
C LEU A 403 3.88 7.74 -4.53
N LEU A 404 3.24 6.57 -4.34
CA LEU A 404 1.78 6.43 -4.45
C LEU A 404 1.04 7.30 -3.43
N TYR A 405 1.48 7.31 -2.17
CA TYR A 405 0.88 8.15 -1.13
C TYR A 405 1.08 9.65 -1.41
N PRO A 406 2.31 10.15 -1.60
CA PRO A 406 2.56 11.56 -1.89
C PRO A 406 1.85 12.05 -3.16
N LEU A 407 1.92 11.30 -4.26
CA LEU A 407 1.27 11.68 -5.52
C LEU A 407 -0.24 11.67 -5.42
N ARG A 408 -0.85 10.77 -4.64
CA ARG A 408 -2.28 10.83 -4.34
C ARG A 408 -2.64 12.12 -3.61
N VAL A 409 -1.85 12.50 -2.61
CA VAL A 409 -2.08 13.73 -1.83
C VAL A 409 -1.96 14.97 -2.73
N ALA A 410 -0.89 15.06 -3.53
CA ALA A 410 -0.69 16.16 -4.46
C ALA A 410 -1.80 16.21 -5.53
N GLY A 411 -2.15 15.07 -6.14
CA GLY A 411 -3.24 14.97 -7.11
C GLY A 411 -4.59 15.38 -6.54
N ALA A 412 -4.88 15.00 -5.30
CA ALA A 412 -6.11 15.42 -4.61
C ALA A 412 -6.13 16.93 -4.31
N ARG A 413 -5.00 17.64 -4.42
CA ARG A 413 -4.89 19.09 -4.30
C ARG A 413 -4.57 19.79 -5.64
N ALA A 414 -4.49 19.06 -6.75
CA ALA A 414 -4.37 19.64 -8.09
C ALA A 414 -5.70 20.30 -8.49
N TRP A 415 -5.65 21.60 -8.78
CA TRP A 415 -6.78 22.42 -9.18
C TRP A 415 -6.73 22.84 -10.64
N THR A 416 -5.54 22.98 -11.21
CA THR A 416 -5.39 23.33 -12.64
C THR A 416 -5.16 22.09 -13.49
N VAL A 417 -5.46 22.20 -14.78
CA VAL A 417 -5.24 21.10 -15.74
C VAL A 417 -3.76 20.75 -15.83
N GLU A 418 -2.87 21.74 -15.74
CA GLU A 418 -1.43 21.54 -15.77
C GLU A 418 -0.94 20.71 -14.57
N GLU A 419 -1.43 21.02 -13.37
CA GLU A 419 -1.13 20.25 -12.16
C GLU A 419 -1.65 18.81 -12.27
N GLN A 420 -2.86 18.63 -12.80
CA GLN A 420 -3.47 17.32 -13.03
C GLN A 420 -2.63 16.48 -14.01
N VAL A 421 -2.22 17.08 -15.14
CA VAL A 421 -1.37 16.43 -16.16
C VAL A 421 -0.01 16.03 -15.58
N LEU A 422 0.60 16.87 -14.74
CA LEU A 422 1.87 16.56 -14.11
C LEU A 422 1.77 15.35 -13.17
N VAL A 423 0.75 15.29 -12.32
CA VAL A 423 0.54 14.16 -11.40
C VAL A 423 0.16 12.89 -12.17
N ASP A 424 -0.70 13.00 -13.19
CA ASP A 424 -1.09 11.88 -14.05
C ASP A 424 0.12 11.25 -14.74
N GLY A 425 1.02 12.08 -15.31
CA GLY A 425 2.24 11.62 -15.93
C GLY A 425 3.18 10.89 -14.96
N LEU A 426 3.33 11.39 -13.72
CA LEU A 426 4.16 10.74 -12.70
C LEU A 426 3.58 9.40 -12.25
N LEU A 427 2.26 9.32 -12.01
CA LEU A 427 1.61 8.06 -11.66
C LEU A 427 1.60 7.05 -12.82
N THR A 428 1.51 7.53 -14.06
CA THR A 428 1.66 6.68 -15.24
C THR A 428 3.05 6.08 -15.32
N GLU A 429 4.10 6.84 -14.96
CA GLU A 429 5.47 6.30 -14.86
C GLU A 429 5.58 5.22 -13.77
N VAL A 430 4.99 5.45 -12.59
CA VAL A 430 4.89 4.44 -11.53
C VAL A 430 4.17 3.18 -12.05
N GLY A 431 3.10 3.37 -12.82
CA GLY A 431 2.29 2.33 -13.44
C GLY A 431 3.04 1.39 -14.39
N ARG A 432 4.18 1.81 -14.93
CA ARG A 432 5.03 0.97 -15.79
C ARG A 432 5.65 -0.21 -15.04
N GLU A 433 5.92 -0.04 -13.74
CA GLU A 433 6.45 -1.10 -12.88
C GLU A 433 5.38 -1.66 -11.94
N PHE A 434 4.46 -0.81 -11.47
CA PHE A 434 3.43 -1.18 -10.50
C PHE A 434 2.04 -0.76 -10.99
N VAL A 435 1.35 -1.69 -11.65
CA VAL A 435 0.02 -1.46 -12.25
C VAL A 435 -1.03 -0.98 -11.25
N VAL A 436 -0.82 -1.16 -9.93
CA VAL A 436 -1.70 -0.58 -8.90
C VAL A 436 -1.86 0.94 -9.02
N ALA A 437 -0.91 1.65 -9.65
CA ALA A 437 -0.99 3.09 -9.86
C ALA A 437 -2.27 3.49 -10.62
N GLU A 438 -2.83 2.59 -11.44
CA GLU A 438 -4.10 2.79 -12.13
C GLU A 438 -5.27 3.00 -11.18
N ALA A 439 -5.30 2.33 -10.02
CA ALA A 439 -6.34 2.57 -9.02
C ALA A 439 -6.26 4.01 -8.44
N PHE A 440 -5.04 4.54 -8.27
CA PHE A 440 -4.84 5.90 -7.80
C PHE A 440 -5.19 6.92 -8.88
N LEU A 441 -4.81 6.67 -10.14
CA LEU A 441 -5.19 7.49 -11.28
C LEU A 441 -6.70 7.55 -11.48
N GLY A 442 -7.38 6.40 -11.42
CA GLY A 442 -8.83 6.34 -11.52
C GLY A 442 -9.53 7.21 -10.48
N GLU A 443 -9.11 7.10 -9.21
CA GLU A 443 -9.62 7.91 -8.10
C GLU A 443 -9.39 9.42 -8.34
N LEU A 444 -8.19 9.80 -8.77
CA LEU A 444 -7.86 11.21 -9.00
C LEU A 444 -8.64 11.80 -10.19
N ARG A 445 -8.79 11.04 -11.27
CA ARG A 445 -9.54 11.48 -12.45
C ARG A 445 -11.01 11.74 -12.13
N GLU A 446 -11.62 10.93 -11.27
CA GLU A 446 -12.99 11.19 -10.78
C GLU A 446 -13.06 12.51 -9.99
N ILE A 447 -12.06 12.79 -9.14
CA ILE A 447 -11.98 14.05 -8.38
C ILE A 447 -11.84 15.25 -9.30
N TRP A 448 -10.96 15.14 -10.30
CA TRP A 448 -10.69 16.21 -11.26
C TRP A 448 -11.90 16.48 -12.14
N LEU A 449 -12.63 15.45 -12.57
CA LEU A 449 -13.87 15.61 -13.34
C LEU A 449 -14.87 16.51 -12.59
N VAL A 450 -15.19 16.17 -11.34
CA VAL A 450 -16.13 16.93 -10.52
C VAL A 450 -15.65 18.37 -10.32
N ARG A 451 -14.34 18.58 -10.07
CA ARG A 451 -13.78 19.93 -9.89
C ARG A 451 -13.87 20.77 -11.16
N ASN A 452 -13.52 20.18 -12.30
CA ASN A 452 -13.51 20.87 -13.58
C ASN A 452 -14.94 21.25 -13.99
N GLU A 453 -15.92 20.38 -13.72
CA GLU A 453 -17.36 20.69 -13.89
C GLU A 453 -17.80 21.85 -12.99
N MET A 454 -17.45 21.84 -11.70
CA MET A 454 -17.77 22.94 -10.79
C MET A 454 -17.13 24.26 -11.22
N ALA A 455 -15.86 24.23 -11.65
CA ALA A 455 -15.16 25.41 -12.14
C ALA A 455 -15.80 25.97 -13.42
N ALA A 456 -16.23 25.09 -14.34
CA ALA A 456 -16.93 25.49 -15.56
C ALA A 456 -18.29 26.13 -15.26
N LEU A 457 -19.05 25.61 -14.29
CA LEU A 457 -20.33 26.19 -13.86
C LEU A 457 -20.16 27.57 -13.23
N VAL A 458 -19.14 27.76 -12.39
CA VAL A 458 -18.83 29.07 -11.78
C VAL A 458 -18.34 30.05 -12.84
N GLY A 459 -17.54 29.60 -13.81
CA GLY A 459 -17.07 30.43 -14.93
C GLY A 459 -18.17 30.83 -15.91
N ALA A 460 -19.19 29.97 -16.12
CA ALA A 460 -20.32 30.25 -17.00
C ALA A 460 -21.41 31.13 -16.35
N GLY A 461 -21.41 31.29 -15.02
CA GLY A 461 -22.33 32.13 -14.26
C GLY A 461 -21.92 33.61 -14.15
N VAL A 462 -20.87 34.03 -14.85
CA VAL A 462 -20.38 35.43 -14.91
C VAL A 462 -20.41 35.96 -16.36
N ALA A 463 -21.28 35.42 -17.21
CA ALA A 463 -21.52 35.91 -18.57
C ALA A 463 -22.82 36.70 -18.66
#